data_AF-A0A8H7D758-F1
#
_entry.id   AF-A0A8H7D758-F1
#
_cell.length_a   1.000
_cell.length_b   1.000
_cell.length_c   1.000
_cell.angle_alpha   90.00
_cell.angle_beta   90.00
_cell.angle_gamma   90.00
#
_symmetry.space_group_name_H-M   'P 1'
#
loop_
_entity.id
_entity.type
_entity.pdbx_description
1 polymer ?
#
loop_
_entity_poly.entity_id
_entity_poly.type
_entity_poly.pdbx_seq_one_letter_code
_entity_poly.pdbx_strand_id
1 'polypeptide(L)'
;MDLDAASMKNEWFEDDEPSSPGPNQIVKDDKYFFDDGDCLFLAEGILFKLHKWSLCRDPESMFRGMFAIPQGPQDMTVLDPIPLSDSAEEFRALCWAVYALPNEIHRQITRDSLSPTRDANVKRLTDVAKMCHKYSLPAFESWALEMIRIQCQSPVHHLVRCTQEMLGQIMGLASLSIYYSRIELVFLVLDFGGQAPLGV
;
A
#
# COMPACT_ATOMS: atom_id res chain seq x y z
N MET A 1 52.07 39.36 22.36
CA MET A 1 52.14 38.14 23.18
C MET A 1 51.33 38.43 24.44
N ASP A 2 50.12 37.96 24.68
CA ASP A 2 49.22 37.08 23.94
C ASP A 2 47.79 37.33 24.42
N LEU A 3 46.89 37.44 23.44
CA LEU A 3 45.56 36.82 23.31
C LEU A 3 44.47 37.00 24.40
N ASP A 4 43.42 37.68 23.94
CA ASP A 4 42.01 37.70 24.33
C ASP A 4 41.47 36.49 25.12
N ALA A 5 40.94 36.77 26.31
CA ALA A 5 39.88 35.97 26.93
C ALA A 5 38.52 36.41 26.38
N ALA A 6 38.29 36.06 25.11
CA ALA A 6 37.00 36.21 24.45
C ALA A 6 35.97 35.24 25.08
N SER A 7 34.81 35.79 25.43
CA SER A 7 33.51 35.29 24.98
C SER A 7 33.39 33.76 24.82
N MET A 8 33.23 33.02 25.93
CA MET A 8 32.59 31.70 25.88
C MET A 8 31.10 31.89 26.09
N LYS A 9 30.42 32.10 24.97
CA LYS A 9 28.97 31.92 24.86
C LYS A 9 28.66 30.45 25.14
N ASN A 10 27.76 30.22 26.09
CA ASN A 10 27.01 28.97 26.16
C ASN A 10 26.01 28.97 25.00
N GLU A 11 26.49 28.60 23.82
CA GLU A 11 25.67 28.07 22.72
C GLU A 11 25.90 26.55 22.73
N TRP A 12 24.95 25.77 22.18
CA TRP A 12 24.95 24.30 22.04
C TRP A 12 24.37 23.51 23.22
N PHE A 13 23.04 23.40 23.26
CA PHE A 13 22.27 22.17 23.03
C PHE A 13 20.79 22.58 23.12
N GLU A 14 20.30 23.25 22.08
CA GLU A 14 18.86 23.20 21.80
C GLU A 14 18.63 21.84 21.16
N ASP A 15 18.03 20.94 21.93
CA ASP A 15 17.49 19.69 21.42
C ASP A 15 16.48 20.04 20.32
N ASP A 16 16.86 19.80 19.06
CA ASP A 16 15.93 19.69 17.92
C ASP A 16 15.03 18.47 18.17
N GLU A 17 14.07 18.63 19.08
CA GLU A 17 12.88 17.80 19.17
C GLU A 17 12.18 17.91 17.80
N PRO A 18 11.95 16.81 17.08
CA PRO A 18 11.26 16.85 15.79
C PRO A 18 9.83 17.33 16.04
N SER A 19 9.61 18.63 15.78
CA SER A 19 8.31 19.27 15.92
C SER A 19 7.27 18.46 15.15
N SER A 20 6.32 17.89 15.88
CA SER A 20 5.23 17.09 15.30
C SER A 20 4.46 17.94 14.29
N PRO A 21 4.15 17.42 13.08
CA PRO A 21 3.46 18.20 12.07
C PRO A 21 2.06 18.60 12.54
N GLY A 22 1.74 19.89 12.38
CA GLY A 22 0.43 20.45 12.76
C GLY A 22 -0.72 19.91 11.87
N PRO A 23 -1.99 20.06 12.30
CA PRO A 23 -3.16 19.41 11.70
C PRO A 23 -3.54 19.85 10.28
N ASN A 24 -2.67 20.57 9.57
CA ASN A 24 -2.89 21.01 8.19
C ASN A 24 -1.61 20.94 7.33
N GLN A 25 -0.60 20.20 7.79
CA GLN A 25 0.66 20.10 7.07
C GLN A 25 0.56 19.01 6.00
N ILE A 26 0.62 19.42 4.74
CA ILE A 26 0.81 18.49 3.63
C ILE A 26 2.26 18.00 3.69
N VAL A 27 2.46 16.70 3.77
CA VAL A 27 3.78 16.06 3.87
C VAL A 27 4.03 15.23 2.63
N LYS A 28 5.24 15.31 2.06
CA LYS A 28 5.62 14.45 0.94
C LYS A 28 5.84 13.03 1.43
N ASP A 29 5.36 12.04 0.69
CA ASP A 29 5.70 10.66 0.97
C ASP A 29 7.21 10.45 0.80
N ASP A 30 7.82 9.66 1.70
CA ASP A 30 9.26 9.42 1.74
C ASP A 30 9.74 8.54 0.57
N LYS A 31 8.89 7.61 0.13
CA LYS A 31 9.21 6.64 -0.92
C LYS A 31 8.58 6.96 -2.26
N TYR A 32 7.34 7.47 -2.25
CA TYR A 32 6.52 7.63 -3.45
C TYR A 32 6.32 9.11 -3.82
N PHE A 33 7.40 9.88 -3.72
CA PHE A 33 7.50 11.24 -4.21
C PHE A 33 8.68 11.35 -5.18
N PHE A 34 8.42 11.11 -6.47
CA PHE A 34 9.45 11.12 -7.51
C PHE A 34 9.65 12.51 -8.10
N ASP A 35 10.90 12.97 -8.19
CA ASP A 35 11.24 14.26 -8.77
C ASP A 35 10.81 14.38 -10.24
N ASP A 36 10.87 13.27 -10.99
CA ASP A 36 10.45 13.13 -12.38
C ASP A 36 8.98 12.71 -12.58
N GLY A 37 8.22 12.55 -11.49
CA GLY A 37 6.80 12.22 -11.59
C GLY A 37 5.96 13.30 -12.30
N ASP A 38 4.93 12.88 -13.02
CA ASP A 38 4.06 13.70 -13.87
C ASP A 38 2.60 13.71 -13.41
N CYS A 39 2.31 13.16 -12.23
CA CYS A 39 1.03 13.28 -11.54
C CYS A 39 1.20 13.38 -10.01
N LEU A 40 0.30 14.13 -9.36
CA LEU A 40 0.27 14.31 -7.91
C LEU A 40 -1.06 13.79 -7.34
N PHE A 41 -0.98 13.08 -6.22
CA PHE A 41 -2.14 12.63 -5.44
C PHE A 41 -1.99 13.07 -3.99
N LEU A 42 -3.10 13.38 -3.34
CA LEU A 42 -3.15 13.74 -1.93
C LEU A 42 -4.08 12.79 -1.18
N ALA A 43 -3.54 11.99 -0.26
CA ALA A 43 -4.30 11.08 0.60
C ALA A 43 -3.93 11.32 2.06
N GLU A 44 -4.91 11.60 2.93
CA GLU A 44 -4.69 11.88 4.36
C GLU A 44 -3.57 12.91 4.66
N GLY A 45 -3.47 13.97 3.87
CA GLY A 45 -2.42 14.98 4.03
C GLY A 45 -1.04 14.54 3.52
N ILE A 46 -0.91 13.33 2.96
CA ILE A 46 0.31 12.83 2.34
C ILE A 46 0.25 13.03 0.83
N LEU A 47 1.29 13.66 0.29
CA LEU A 47 1.46 13.98 -1.11
C LEU A 47 2.32 12.92 -1.80
N PHE A 48 1.76 12.31 -2.84
CA PHE A 48 2.41 11.30 -3.67
C PHE A 48 2.67 11.88 -5.05
N LYS A 49 3.91 11.79 -5.53
CA LYS A 49 4.30 12.23 -6.88
C LYS A 49 4.74 11.02 -7.68
N LEU A 50 3.94 10.66 -8.69
CA LEU A 50 4.04 9.37 -9.40
C LEU A 50 4.14 9.58 -10.92
N HIS A 51 4.45 8.50 -11.63
CA HIS A 51 4.41 8.41 -13.08
C HIS A 51 3.06 7.88 -13.58
N LYS A 52 2.38 8.62 -14.47
CA LYS A 52 1.14 8.23 -15.14
C LYS A 52 1.29 6.89 -15.83
N TRP A 53 2.43 6.66 -16.49
CA TRP A 53 2.74 5.40 -17.16
C TRP A 53 2.61 4.20 -16.22
N SER A 54 3.15 4.30 -14.99
CA SER A 54 3.10 3.20 -14.01
C SER A 54 1.68 2.84 -13.60
N LEU A 55 0.82 3.84 -13.42
CA LEU A 55 -0.60 3.66 -13.06
C LEU A 55 -1.45 3.20 -14.24
N CYS A 56 -1.03 3.49 -15.46
CA CYS A 56 -1.70 3.12 -16.70
C CYS A 56 -1.16 1.83 -17.32
N ARG A 57 -0.30 1.06 -16.63
CA ARG A 57 0.22 -0.22 -17.17
C ARG A 57 -0.90 -1.21 -17.51
N ASP A 58 -1.96 -1.21 -16.71
CA ASP A 58 -3.17 -1.96 -17.01
C ASP A 58 -4.03 -1.18 -18.03
N PRO A 59 -4.48 -1.81 -19.14
CA PRO A 59 -5.38 -1.18 -20.11
C PRO A 59 -6.69 -0.67 -19.52
N GLU A 60 -7.23 -1.37 -18.51
CA GLU A 60 -8.53 -1.06 -17.89
C GLU A 60 -8.42 -0.05 -16.72
N SER A 61 -7.21 0.43 -16.45
CA SER A 61 -6.92 1.37 -15.36
C SER A 61 -7.81 2.60 -15.41
N MET A 62 -8.53 2.87 -14.31
CA MET A 62 -9.34 4.08 -14.14
C MET A 62 -8.49 5.35 -14.30
N PHE A 63 -7.21 5.29 -13.95
CA PHE A 63 -6.28 6.41 -14.06
C PHE A 63 -6.13 6.90 -15.51
N ARG A 64 -6.28 6.01 -16.51
CA ARG A 64 -6.27 6.41 -17.93
C ARG A 64 -7.40 7.40 -18.23
N GLY A 65 -8.61 7.11 -17.72
CA GLY A 65 -9.75 8.01 -17.84
C GLY A 65 -9.54 9.32 -17.08
N MET A 66 -9.01 9.25 -15.86
CA MET A 66 -8.72 10.45 -15.04
C MET A 66 -7.73 11.40 -15.71
N PHE A 67 -6.69 10.86 -16.38
CA PHE A 67 -5.68 11.67 -17.06
C PHE A 67 -6.11 12.16 -18.46
N ALA A 68 -7.14 11.55 -19.05
CA ALA A 68 -7.67 11.97 -20.36
C ALA A 68 -8.60 13.18 -20.26
N ILE A 69 -9.10 13.51 -19.06
CA ILE A 69 -9.97 14.67 -18.83
C ILE A 69 -9.10 15.95 -18.85
N PRO A 70 -9.37 16.91 -19.75
CA PRO A 70 -8.65 18.18 -19.77
C PRO A 70 -8.89 18.94 -18.46
N GLN A 71 -7.83 19.15 -17.69
CA GLN A 71 -7.85 19.92 -16.45
C GLN A 71 -7.74 21.42 -16.78
N GLY A 72 -8.81 22.00 -17.35
CA GLY A 72 -8.97 23.45 -17.54
C GLY A 72 -7.85 24.21 -18.27
N PRO A 73 -7.96 25.53 -18.41
CA PRO A 73 -6.89 26.40 -18.88
C PRO A 73 -6.02 26.79 -17.67
N GLN A 74 -5.10 25.92 -17.25
CA GLN A 74 -4.17 26.21 -16.17
C GLN A 74 -2.73 26.20 -16.67
N ASP A 75 -2.05 27.33 -16.45
CA ASP A 75 -0.65 27.55 -16.74
C ASP A 75 0.21 26.36 -16.26
N MET A 76 1.00 25.81 -17.17
CA MET A 76 1.76 24.56 -17.07
C MET A 76 2.92 24.58 -16.05
N THR A 77 2.68 24.95 -14.79
CA THR A 77 3.76 25.09 -13.80
C THR A 77 3.49 24.43 -12.45
N VAL A 78 2.23 24.15 -12.09
CA VAL A 78 1.91 23.46 -10.84
C VAL A 78 1.03 22.26 -11.15
N LEU A 79 1.55 21.06 -10.91
CA LEU A 79 0.74 19.85 -10.87
C LEU A 79 -0.28 20.06 -9.72
N ASP A 80 -1.56 20.24 -10.02
CA ASP A 80 -2.59 20.29 -8.99
C ASP A 80 -2.82 18.86 -8.45
N PRO A 81 -2.71 18.63 -7.12
CA PRO A 81 -2.87 17.29 -6.56
C PRO A 81 -4.30 16.78 -6.72
N ILE A 82 -4.44 15.54 -7.16
CA ILE A 82 -5.73 14.83 -7.21
C ILE A 82 -6.05 14.34 -5.78
N PRO A 83 -7.12 14.86 -5.13
CA PRO A 83 -7.48 14.43 -3.78
C PRO A 83 -8.06 13.01 -3.81
N LEU A 84 -7.61 12.18 -2.88
CA LEU A 84 -8.08 10.81 -2.67
C LEU A 84 -8.82 10.72 -1.33
N SER A 85 -9.88 9.92 -1.31
CA SER A 85 -10.61 9.59 -0.07
C SER A 85 -10.03 8.40 0.69
N ASP A 86 -8.97 7.79 0.14
CA ASP A 86 -8.30 6.62 0.69
C ASP A 86 -7.29 6.99 1.76
N SER A 87 -6.93 6.00 2.59
CA SER A 87 -5.84 6.21 3.54
C SER A 87 -4.49 6.27 2.83
N ALA A 88 -3.54 6.99 3.43
CA ALA A 88 -2.19 7.05 2.89
C ALA A 88 -1.52 5.66 2.89
N GLU A 89 -1.84 4.81 3.87
CA GLU A 89 -1.31 3.45 3.95
C GLU A 89 -1.84 2.54 2.83
N GLU A 90 -3.15 2.59 2.54
CA GLU A 90 -3.77 1.82 1.46
C GLU A 90 -3.22 2.28 0.10
N PHE A 91 -3.09 3.59 -0.11
CA PHE A 91 -2.53 4.11 -1.35
C PHE A 91 -1.04 3.77 -1.52
N ARG A 92 -0.26 3.73 -0.43
CA ARG A 92 1.13 3.21 -0.45
C ARG A 92 1.20 1.75 -0.87
N ALA A 93 0.23 0.92 -0.45
CA ALA A 93 0.17 -0.48 -0.86
C ALA A 93 -0.01 -0.59 -2.38
N LEU A 94 -0.93 0.21 -2.95
CA LEU A 94 -1.08 0.31 -4.41
C LEU A 94 0.21 0.77 -5.10
N CYS A 95 0.84 1.83 -4.59
CA CYS A 95 2.10 2.34 -5.11
C CYS A 95 3.18 1.25 -5.10
N TRP A 96 3.27 0.48 -4.02
CA TRP A 96 4.18 -0.65 -3.93
C TRP A 96 3.91 -1.67 -5.05
N ALA A 97 2.66 -2.06 -5.30
CA ALA A 97 2.35 -3.04 -6.34
C ALA A 97 2.77 -2.57 -7.74
N VAL A 98 2.56 -1.30 -8.09
CA VAL A 98 2.87 -0.78 -9.44
C VAL A 98 4.37 -0.52 -9.67
N TYR A 99 5.14 -0.30 -8.60
CA TYR A 99 6.59 -0.04 -8.64
C TYR A 99 7.48 -1.20 -8.17
N ALA A 100 6.91 -2.26 -7.61
CA ALA A 100 7.68 -3.35 -7.02
C ALA A 100 8.61 -4.01 -8.03
N LEU A 101 9.85 -4.24 -7.61
CA LEU A 101 10.86 -4.93 -8.39
C LEU A 101 10.58 -6.44 -8.42
N PRO A 102 11.07 -7.18 -9.44
CA PRO A 102 10.89 -8.63 -9.53
C PRO A 102 11.29 -9.39 -8.26
N ASN A 103 12.36 -8.95 -7.58
CA ASN A 103 12.82 -9.57 -6.32
C ASN A 103 11.86 -9.32 -5.16
N GLU A 104 11.22 -8.14 -5.09
CA GLU A 104 10.23 -7.82 -4.05
C GLU A 104 8.95 -8.64 -4.25
N ILE A 105 8.54 -8.82 -5.52
CA ILE A 105 7.43 -9.70 -5.89
C ILE A 105 7.77 -11.16 -5.57
N HIS A 106 8.98 -11.62 -5.93
CA HIS A 106 9.42 -13.00 -5.67
C HIS A 106 9.37 -13.33 -4.17
N ARG A 107 9.76 -12.40 -3.30
CA ARG A 107 9.69 -12.57 -1.84
C ARG A 107 8.28 -12.80 -1.30
N GLN A 108 7.23 -12.42 -2.03
CA GLN A 108 5.85 -12.73 -1.62
C GLN A 108 5.50 -14.21 -1.82
N ILE A 109 6.20 -14.88 -2.75
CA ILE A 109 6.02 -16.29 -3.09
C ILE A 109 6.92 -17.17 -2.23
N THR A 110 8.14 -16.71 -1.92
CA THR A 110 9.12 -17.49 -1.16
C THR A 110 8.67 -17.61 0.29
N ARG A 111 8.27 -18.83 0.66
CA ARG A 111 7.72 -19.19 1.96
C ARG A 111 8.81 -19.23 3.02
N ASP A 112 9.05 -18.13 3.72
CA ASP A 112 9.73 -18.19 5.01
C ASP A 112 8.68 -18.28 6.13
N SER A 113 8.38 -19.51 6.54
CA SER A 113 7.42 -19.81 7.61
C SER A 113 7.82 -19.22 8.97
N LEU A 114 9.07 -18.78 9.13
CA LEU A 114 9.60 -18.24 10.37
C LEU A 114 9.63 -16.70 10.38
N SER A 115 9.27 -16.04 9.27
CA SER A 115 9.33 -14.59 9.21
C SER A 115 8.17 -13.94 9.98
N PRO A 116 8.44 -13.09 10.98
CA PRO A 116 7.41 -12.31 11.67
C PRO A 116 6.72 -11.29 10.74
N THR A 117 7.22 -11.07 9.52
CA THR A 117 6.66 -10.14 8.54
C THR A 117 5.49 -10.71 7.74
N ARG A 118 5.08 -11.96 8.00
CA ARG A 118 4.04 -12.63 7.22
C ARG A 118 2.66 -11.97 7.32
N ASP A 119 2.24 -11.58 8.52
CA ASP A 119 0.94 -10.92 8.72
C ASP A 119 0.92 -9.52 8.06
N ALA A 120 2.06 -8.83 8.08
CA ALA A 120 2.26 -7.57 7.37
C ALA A 120 2.20 -7.73 5.84
N ASN A 121 2.60 -8.89 5.31
CA ASN A 121 2.49 -9.19 3.88
C ASN A 121 1.04 -9.46 3.46
N VAL A 122 0.28 -10.23 4.25
CA VAL A 122 -1.16 -10.48 3.96
C VAL A 122 -1.94 -9.17 4.00
N LYS A 123 -1.75 -8.34 5.03
CA LYS A 123 -2.40 -7.01 5.11
C LYS A 123 -2.09 -6.17 3.86
N ARG A 124 -0.81 -6.04 3.49
CA ARG A 124 -0.42 -5.27 2.31
C ARG A 124 -1.06 -5.81 1.04
N LEU A 125 -1.09 -7.13 0.85
CA LEU A 125 -1.71 -7.75 -0.33
C LEU A 125 -3.23 -7.54 -0.35
N THR A 126 -3.89 -7.57 0.80
CA THR A 126 -5.31 -7.21 0.94
C THR A 126 -5.55 -5.75 0.56
N ASP A 127 -4.72 -4.83 1.05
CA ASP A 127 -4.78 -3.41 0.70
C ASP A 127 -4.54 -3.21 -0.81
N VAL A 128 -3.59 -3.93 -1.40
CA VAL A 128 -3.38 -3.94 -2.87
C VAL A 128 -4.63 -4.40 -3.60
N ALA A 129 -5.20 -5.55 -3.23
CA ALA A 129 -6.38 -6.09 -3.89
C ALA A 129 -7.58 -5.12 -3.80
N LYS A 130 -7.81 -4.53 -2.62
CA LYS A 130 -8.83 -3.50 -2.40
C LYS A 130 -8.64 -2.30 -3.32
N MET A 131 -7.42 -1.76 -3.37
CA MET A 131 -7.12 -0.55 -4.15
C MET A 131 -7.15 -0.83 -5.66
N CYS A 132 -6.64 -1.99 -6.08
CA CYS A 132 -6.70 -2.40 -7.49
C CYS A 132 -8.13 -2.60 -7.95
N HIS A 133 -9.01 -3.15 -7.11
CA HIS A 133 -10.43 -3.22 -7.40
C HIS A 133 -11.05 -1.82 -7.55
N LYS A 134 -10.77 -0.90 -6.61
CA LYS A 134 -11.30 0.47 -6.62
C LYS A 134 -10.89 1.27 -7.87
N TYR A 135 -9.64 1.14 -8.29
CA TYR A 135 -9.08 1.89 -9.43
C TYR A 135 -9.04 1.10 -10.74
N SER A 136 -9.76 -0.03 -10.82
CA SER A 136 -9.86 -0.87 -12.02
C SER A 136 -8.51 -1.33 -12.58
N LEU A 137 -7.70 -1.99 -11.75
CA LEU A 137 -6.41 -2.58 -12.11
C LEU A 137 -6.50 -4.12 -12.05
N PRO A 138 -7.28 -4.78 -12.94
CA PRO A 138 -7.62 -6.20 -12.83
C PRO A 138 -6.41 -7.15 -12.84
N ALA A 139 -5.34 -6.81 -13.56
CA ALA A 139 -4.13 -7.65 -13.59
C ALA A 139 -3.43 -7.66 -12.22
N PHE A 140 -3.34 -6.50 -11.56
CA PHE A 140 -2.76 -6.37 -10.23
C PHE A 140 -3.67 -6.95 -9.15
N GLU A 141 -4.99 -6.76 -9.28
CA GLU A 141 -5.99 -7.36 -8.39
C GLU A 141 -5.88 -8.89 -8.40
N SER A 142 -5.90 -9.49 -9.59
CA SER A 142 -5.81 -10.95 -9.76
C SER A 142 -4.50 -11.50 -9.18
N TRP A 143 -3.38 -10.80 -9.43
CA TRP A 143 -2.09 -11.16 -8.85
C TRP A 143 -2.12 -11.10 -7.32
N ALA A 144 -2.64 -10.03 -6.73
CA ALA A 144 -2.70 -9.87 -5.28
C ALA A 144 -3.55 -10.96 -4.61
N LEU A 145 -4.72 -11.26 -5.18
CA LEU A 145 -5.60 -12.35 -4.71
C LEU A 145 -4.91 -13.71 -4.78
N GLU A 146 -4.17 -14.00 -5.85
CA GLU A 146 -3.40 -15.24 -5.98
C GLU A 146 -2.29 -15.33 -4.92
N MET A 147 -1.61 -14.22 -4.62
CA MET A 147 -0.60 -14.20 -3.55
C MET A 147 -1.24 -14.43 -2.17
N ILE A 148 -2.40 -13.82 -1.90
CA ILE A 148 -3.17 -14.08 -0.67
C ILE A 148 -3.53 -15.57 -0.58
N ARG A 149 -4.04 -16.17 -1.66
CA ARG A 149 -4.36 -17.60 -1.71
C ARG A 149 -3.16 -18.47 -1.35
N ILE A 150 -2.01 -18.24 -1.97
CA ILE A 150 -0.77 -18.98 -1.69
C ILE A 150 -0.33 -18.82 -0.23
N GLN A 151 -0.50 -17.63 0.34
CA GLN A 151 -0.16 -17.36 1.74
C GLN A 151 -1.14 -18.00 2.73
N CYS A 152 -2.43 -18.09 2.38
CA CYS A 152 -3.47 -18.72 3.20
C CYS A 152 -3.44 -20.26 3.14
N GLN A 153 -2.98 -20.86 2.04
CA GLN A 153 -2.91 -22.33 1.85
C GLN A 153 -1.84 -23.06 2.67
N SER A 154 -1.13 -22.40 3.57
CA SER A 154 -0.07 -23.04 4.35
C SER A 154 -0.64 -23.78 5.56
N PRO A 155 -0.39 -25.10 5.70
CA PRO A 155 -1.02 -25.95 6.71
C PRO A 155 -0.67 -25.62 8.18
N VAL A 156 0.29 -24.73 8.44
CA VAL A 156 0.97 -24.71 9.75
C VAL A 156 0.60 -23.52 10.64
N HIS A 157 0.15 -22.33 10.16
CA HIS A 157 0.07 -21.17 11.08
C HIS A 157 -0.97 -20.05 10.85
N HIS A 158 -1.87 -20.07 9.85
CA HIS A 158 -2.71 -18.87 9.58
C HIS A 158 -3.98 -18.76 10.41
N LEU A 159 -4.57 -19.87 10.83
CA LEU A 159 -5.83 -19.83 11.58
C LEU A 159 -5.66 -19.49 13.05
N VAL A 160 -4.42 -19.50 13.57
CA VAL A 160 -4.14 -19.12 14.95
C VAL A 160 -3.86 -17.62 15.09
N ARG A 161 -3.59 -16.90 13.99
CA ARG A 161 -3.17 -15.48 14.03
C ARG A 161 -3.90 -14.53 13.09
N CYS A 162 -4.66 -15.02 12.10
CA CYS A 162 -5.46 -14.14 11.25
C CYS A 162 -6.56 -13.47 12.09
N THR A 163 -6.55 -12.13 12.17
CA THR A 163 -7.57 -11.41 12.93
C THR A 163 -8.93 -11.54 12.24
N GLN A 164 -10.01 -11.44 13.03
CA GLN A 164 -11.37 -11.46 12.51
C GLN A 164 -11.61 -10.38 11.43
N GLU A 165 -10.96 -9.22 11.58
CA GLU A 165 -11.03 -8.12 10.62
C GLU A 165 -10.39 -8.48 9.27
N MET A 166 -9.19 -9.07 9.28
CA MET A 166 -8.51 -9.51 8.06
C MET A 166 -9.31 -10.58 7.31
N LEU A 167 -9.90 -11.53 8.04
CA LEU A 167 -10.80 -12.52 7.44
C LEU A 167 -12.04 -11.87 6.81
N GLY A 168 -12.65 -10.90 7.51
CA GLY A 168 -13.77 -10.13 6.98
C GLY A 168 -13.43 -9.39 5.68
N GLN A 169 -12.26 -8.76 5.62
CA GLN A 169 -11.79 -8.07 4.42
C GLN A 169 -11.53 -9.02 3.25
N ILE A 170 -10.85 -10.15 3.49
CA ILE A 170 -10.57 -11.16 2.46
C ILE A 170 -11.88 -11.73 1.91
N MET A 171 -12.85 -12.05 2.78
CA MET A 171 -14.17 -12.52 2.36
C MET A 171 -14.94 -11.45 1.56
N GLY A 172 -14.89 -10.19 2.01
CA GLY A 172 -15.49 -9.07 1.29
C GLY A 172 -14.92 -8.93 -0.12
N LEU A 173 -13.59 -8.94 -0.27
CA LEU A 173 -12.93 -8.86 -1.57
C LEU A 173 -13.24 -10.05 -2.47
N ALA A 174 -13.26 -11.27 -1.93
CA ALA A 174 -13.64 -12.47 -2.68
C ALA A 174 -15.08 -12.42 -3.22
N SER A 175 -15.98 -11.71 -2.53
CA SER A 175 -17.36 -11.52 -3.00
C SER A 175 -17.51 -10.47 -4.12
N LEU A 176 -16.60 -9.48 -4.14
CA LEU A 176 -16.58 -8.34 -5.06
C LEU A 176 -15.78 -8.61 -6.34
N SER A 177 -14.71 -9.41 -6.25
CA SER A 177 -13.88 -9.71 -7.41
C SER A 177 -14.62 -10.62 -8.39
N ILE A 178 -14.71 -10.17 -9.64
CA ILE A 178 -15.38 -10.90 -10.74
C ILE A 178 -14.45 -11.89 -11.46
N TYR A 179 -13.14 -11.89 -11.13
CA TYR A 179 -12.10 -12.59 -11.89
C TYR A 179 -11.68 -13.95 -11.31
N TYR A 180 -11.99 -14.25 -10.05
CA TYR A 180 -11.84 -15.59 -9.51
C TYR A 180 -13.22 -16.25 -9.35
N SER A 181 -13.27 -17.55 -9.61
CA SER A 181 -14.37 -18.41 -9.19
C SER A 181 -14.59 -18.18 -7.68
N ARG A 182 -15.63 -17.40 -7.36
CA ARG A 182 -16.13 -17.01 -6.02
C ARG A 182 -16.14 -18.12 -4.96
N ILE A 183 -15.99 -19.35 -5.42
CA ILE A 183 -15.96 -20.61 -4.72
C ILE A 183 -14.58 -20.83 -4.09
N GLU A 184 -13.46 -20.79 -4.81
CA GLU A 184 -12.20 -21.36 -4.24
C GLU A 184 -11.66 -20.61 -3.02
N LEU A 185 -11.67 -19.28 -2.99
CA LEU A 185 -11.24 -18.52 -1.80
C LEU A 185 -12.21 -18.69 -0.62
N VAL A 186 -13.51 -18.78 -0.89
CA VAL A 186 -14.54 -18.98 0.13
C VAL A 186 -14.49 -20.40 0.69
N PHE A 187 -14.35 -21.42 -0.16
CA PHE A 187 -14.10 -22.80 0.25
C PHE A 187 -12.79 -22.92 1.02
N LEU A 188 -11.75 -22.17 0.65
CA LEU A 188 -10.51 -22.13 1.42
C LEU A 188 -10.64 -21.48 2.80
N VAL A 189 -11.68 -20.68 3.06
CA VAL A 189 -11.95 -20.13 4.39
C VAL A 189 -12.94 -21.05 5.15
N LEU A 190 -13.90 -21.65 4.44
CA LEU A 190 -14.95 -22.50 5.02
C LEU A 190 -14.50 -23.94 5.31
N ASP A 191 -13.67 -24.57 4.48
CA ASP A 191 -13.18 -25.95 4.69
C ASP A 191 -12.37 -26.07 5.99
N PHE A 192 -11.79 -24.97 6.49
CA PHE A 192 -11.08 -24.96 7.77
C PHE A 192 -11.99 -24.79 8.98
N GLY A 193 -13.25 -24.37 8.80
CA GLY A 193 -14.27 -24.42 9.86
C GLY A 193 -14.76 -25.84 10.17
N GLY A 194 -14.43 -26.82 9.31
CA GLY A 194 -14.88 -28.21 9.41
C GLY A 194 -13.90 -29.19 10.05
N GLN A 195 -12.65 -28.81 10.31
CA GLN A 195 -11.67 -29.67 10.98
C GLN A 195 -11.45 -29.23 12.44
N ALA A 196 -12.48 -29.46 13.26
CA ALA A 196 -12.26 -29.60 14.69
C ALA A 196 -11.36 -30.84 14.91
N PRO A 197 -10.28 -30.75 15.71
CA PRO A 197 -9.52 -31.94 16.07
C PRO A 197 -10.47 -32.84 16.86
N LEU A 198 -10.71 -34.05 16.34
CA LEU A 198 -11.34 -35.12 17.12
C LEU A 198 -10.51 -35.28 18.39
N GLY A 199 -11.14 -34.92 19.51
CA GLY A 199 -10.54 -35.04 20.83
C GLY A 199 -10.15 -36.49 21.11
N VAL A 200 -8.94 -36.59 21.67
CA VAL A 200 -8.35 -37.61 22.56
C VAL A 200 -9.23 -38.81 22.89
#